data_AF-A0A3L7YT53-F1
#
_entry.id   AF-A0A3L7YT53-F1
#
_cell.length_a   1.000
_cell.length_b   1.000
_cell.length_c   1.000
_cell.angle_alpha   90.00
_cell.angle_beta   90.00
_cell.angle_gamma   90.00
#
_symmetry.space_group_name_H-M   'P 1'
#
loop_
_entity.id
_entity.type
_entity.pdbx_description
1 polymer ?
#
loop_
_entity_poly.entity_id
_entity_poly.type
_entity_poly.pdbx_seq_one_letter_code
_entity_poly.pdbx_strand_id
1 'polypeptide(L)'
;MASLRELVQTLLPNAVPLAKVRDESMARTVTWVRVMRMRLPAFDGMESGDLALIPLTLLTAAAPDAQARADLVEYLAEHGSTGILLLGDEQPSGAEAKARAELAQAAEQNGLPCLAVHGMESAQLERSLIGAVVNRRAELERQAVGLERQIAALALDGQGLEAIIGALAAFIGRAVALEARGGVSLAVVAPAGLPSSAAAAKAVSHYLSKSRPTGQRIPLPAVPGAPEGERELEEGVEESPLGDEGSERPGSIILLGDEPVGERERIACERVA
;
A
#
# COMPACT_ATOMS: atom_id res chain seq x y z
N MET A 1 0.93 5.96 1.27
CA MET A 1 -0.34 6.57 1.73
C MET A 1 -0.49 6.30 3.22
N ALA A 2 -1.48 6.86 3.92
CA ALA A 2 -1.67 6.58 5.34
C ALA A 2 -2.34 5.21 5.51
N SER A 3 -1.80 4.33 6.36
CA SER A 3 -2.51 3.10 6.72
C SER A 3 -3.66 3.41 7.69
N LEU A 4 -4.69 2.55 7.73
CA LEU A 4 -5.76 2.69 8.72
C LEU A 4 -5.20 2.72 10.15
N ARG A 5 -4.21 1.87 10.44
CA ARG A 5 -3.51 1.85 11.73
C ARG A 5 -2.88 3.20 12.07
N GLU A 6 -2.12 3.79 11.15
CA GLU A 6 -1.46 5.09 11.36
C GLU A 6 -2.49 6.20 11.62
N LEU A 7 -3.58 6.23 10.84
CA LEU A 7 -4.64 7.23 11.02
C LEU A 7 -5.30 7.09 12.40
N VAL A 8 -5.62 5.86 12.81
CA VAL A 8 -6.24 5.59 14.11
C VAL A 8 -5.31 6.00 15.25
N GLN A 9 -4.02 5.64 15.19
CA GLN A 9 -3.05 5.98 16.24
C GLN A 9 -2.79 7.49 16.35
N THR A 10 -2.83 8.21 15.23
CA THR A 10 -2.50 9.65 15.20
C THR A 10 -3.70 10.53 15.53
N LEU A 11 -4.88 10.20 14.99
CA LEU A 11 -6.06 11.06 15.06
C LEU A 11 -7.15 10.53 16.00
N LEU A 12 -7.14 9.23 16.29
CA LEU A 12 -8.24 8.55 17.01
C LEU A 12 -7.72 7.70 18.18
N PRO A 13 -6.99 8.28 19.15
CA PRO A 13 -6.43 7.52 20.27
C PRO A 13 -7.50 6.83 21.13
N ASN A 14 -8.74 7.33 21.09
CA ASN A 14 -9.87 6.79 21.84
C ASN A 14 -10.77 5.87 21.00
N ALA A 15 -10.36 5.50 19.78
CA ALA A 15 -11.15 4.59 18.96
C ALA A 15 -11.21 3.20 19.59
N VAL A 16 -12.41 2.64 19.71
CA VAL A 16 -12.63 1.32 20.31
C VAL A 16 -12.98 0.31 19.23
N PRO A 17 -12.22 -0.78 19.05
CA PRO A 17 -12.59 -1.88 18.17
C PRO A 17 -13.94 -2.50 18.55
N LEU A 18 -14.86 -2.57 17.59
CA LEU A 18 -16.18 -3.19 17.77
C LEU A 18 -16.26 -4.61 17.25
N ALA A 19 -15.41 -4.94 16.30
CA ALA A 19 -15.28 -6.27 15.71
C ALA A 19 -13.85 -6.78 15.95
N LYS A 20 -13.62 -8.08 15.76
CA LYS A 20 -12.25 -8.61 15.71
C LYS A 20 -11.53 -8.01 14.52
N VAL A 21 -10.54 -7.18 14.83
CA VAL A 21 -9.73 -6.50 13.84
C VAL A 21 -8.55 -7.39 13.47
N ARG A 22 -8.48 -7.83 12.22
CA ARG A 22 -7.30 -8.53 11.69
C ARG A 22 -6.17 -7.52 11.44
N ASP A 23 -4.95 -7.88 11.76
CA ASP A 23 -3.78 -7.00 11.58
C ASP A 23 -3.56 -6.60 10.12
N GLU A 24 -3.85 -7.51 9.20
CA GLU A 24 -3.82 -7.31 7.74
C GLU A 24 -4.80 -6.21 7.32
N SER A 25 -6.01 -6.21 7.87
CA SER A 25 -7.03 -5.22 7.55
C SER A 25 -6.65 -3.82 8.08
N MET A 26 -5.92 -3.72 9.18
CA MET A 26 -5.40 -2.44 9.71
C MET A 26 -4.19 -1.91 8.94
N ALA A 27 -3.47 -2.80 8.24
CA ALA A 27 -2.35 -2.41 7.39
C ALA A 27 -2.81 -1.84 6.03
N ARG A 28 -4.10 -1.99 5.69
CA ARG A 28 -4.67 -1.45 4.46
C ARG A 28 -4.51 0.06 4.39
N THR A 29 -4.25 0.52 3.17
CA THR A 29 -4.07 1.93 2.84
C THR A 29 -5.42 2.61 2.72
N VAL A 30 -5.56 3.77 3.35
CA VAL A 30 -6.73 4.63 3.19
C VAL A 30 -6.47 5.64 2.06
N THR A 31 -7.33 5.60 1.04
CA THR A 31 -7.26 6.48 -0.15
C THR A 31 -8.07 7.75 0.01
N TRP A 32 -9.24 7.62 0.62
CA TRP A 32 -10.15 8.71 0.89
C TRP A 32 -11.06 8.39 2.09
N VAL A 33 -11.88 9.36 2.52
CA VAL A 33 -12.90 9.17 3.55
C VAL A 33 -14.26 9.56 3.00
N ARG A 34 -15.25 8.70 3.19
CA ARG A 34 -16.63 8.88 2.71
C ARG A 34 -17.58 8.90 3.88
N VAL A 35 -18.37 9.96 4.00
CA VAL A 35 -19.36 10.10 5.08
C VAL A 35 -20.73 9.63 4.63
N MET A 36 -21.38 8.83 5.46
CA MET A 36 -22.74 8.38 5.25
C MET A 36 -23.69 9.59 5.26
N ARG A 37 -24.59 9.65 4.28
CA ARG A 37 -25.60 10.69 4.14
C ARG A 37 -26.99 10.09 4.29
N MET A 38 -27.95 10.91 4.68
CA MET A 38 -29.35 10.51 4.89
C MET A 38 -30.14 10.32 3.57
N ARG A 39 -29.47 10.29 2.42
CA ARG A 39 -30.08 10.20 1.08
C ARG A 39 -29.49 9.02 0.33
N LEU A 40 -30.25 8.41 -0.58
CA LEU A 40 -29.75 7.34 -1.44
C LEU A 40 -29.03 7.91 -2.67
N PRO A 41 -27.87 7.36 -3.06
CA PRO A 41 -27.10 6.34 -2.34
C PRO A 41 -26.47 6.90 -1.06
N ALA A 42 -26.43 6.08 0.01
CA ALA A 42 -25.97 6.49 1.34
C ALA A 42 -24.51 6.97 1.35
N PHE A 43 -23.71 6.49 0.38
CA PHE A 43 -22.38 6.99 0.07
C PHE A 43 -22.33 7.47 -1.39
N ASP A 44 -21.58 8.53 -1.63
CA ASP A 44 -21.40 9.10 -2.96
C ASP A 44 -20.07 8.60 -3.55
N GLY A 45 -20.16 7.65 -4.48
CA GLY A 45 -19.02 7.08 -5.20
C GLY A 45 -18.00 6.40 -4.29
N MET A 46 -18.38 5.27 -3.67
CA MET A 46 -17.44 4.46 -2.89
C MET A 46 -16.42 3.79 -3.82
N GLU A 47 -15.14 4.01 -3.57
CA GLU A 47 -14.05 3.39 -4.31
C GLU A 47 -13.22 2.47 -3.42
N SER A 48 -12.45 1.58 -4.05
CA SER A 48 -11.55 0.69 -3.31
C SER A 48 -10.49 1.51 -2.55
N GLY A 49 -10.32 1.19 -1.27
CA GLY A 49 -9.43 1.92 -0.36
C GLY A 49 -10.12 2.99 0.48
N ASP A 50 -11.38 3.33 0.18
CA ASP A 50 -12.11 4.35 0.92
C ASP A 50 -12.48 3.89 2.34
N LEU A 51 -12.41 4.82 3.30
CA LEU A 51 -12.83 4.61 4.68
C LEU A 51 -14.25 5.15 4.89
N ALA A 52 -15.16 4.30 5.36
CA ALA A 52 -16.53 4.68 5.62
C ALA A 52 -16.66 5.35 7.00
N LEU A 53 -17.25 6.55 7.03
CA LEU A 53 -17.54 7.31 8.24
C LEU A 53 -19.06 7.33 8.44
N ILE A 54 -19.53 6.69 9.51
CA ILE A 54 -20.96 6.46 9.76
C ILE A 54 -21.36 7.09 11.09
N PRO A 55 -22.16 8.17 11.08
CA PRO A 55 -22.81 8.64 12.31
C PRO A 55 -23.89 7.66 12.75
N LEU A 56 -23.87 7.25 14.03
CA LEU A 56 -24.79 6.28 14.60
C LEU A 56 -26.25 6.75 14.53
N THR A 57 -26.48 8.06 14.64
CA THR A 57 -27.80 8.69 14.47
C THR A 57 -28.32 8.59 13.04
N LEU A 58 -27.44 8.59 12.02
CA LEU A 58 -27.83 8.38 10.63
C LEU A 58 -28.02 6.90 10.32
N LEU A 59 -27.22 6.03 10.94
CA LEU A 59 -27.36 4.58 10.81
C LEU A 59 -28.75 4.12 11.24
N THR A 60 -29.21 4.57 12.42
CA THR A 60 -30.53 4.19 12.94
C THR A 60 -31.69 4.68 12.07
N ALA A 61 -31.52 5.82 11.39
CA ALA A 61 -32.53 6.38 10.49
C ALA A 61 -32.54 5.72 9.11
N ALA A 62 -31.38 5.50 8.49
CA ALA A 62 -31.29 5.01 7.12
C ALA A 62 -31.22 3.49 7.00
N ALA A 63 -30.74 2.79 8.03
CA ALA A 63 -30.70 1.34 8.13
C ALA A 63 -31.34 0.91 9.46
N PRO A 64 -32.68 0.94 9.58
CA PRO A 64 -33.38 0.78 10.86
C PRO A 64 -33.34 -0.66 11.41
N ASP A 65 -33.25 -1.66 10.55
CA ASP A 65 -33.23 -3.08 10.90
C ASP A 65 -31.87 -3.76 10.63
N ALA A 66 -31.74 -5.00 11.10
CA ALA A 66 -30.51 -5.78 11.01
C ALA A 66 -30.13 -6.11 9.57
N GLN A 67 -31.13 -6.33 8.70
CA GLN A 67 -30.88 -6.68 7.30
C GLN A 67 -30.33 -5.47 6.56
N ALA A 68 -30.94 -4.29 6.71
CA ALA A 68 -30.44 -3.06 6.10
C ALA A 68 -29.01 -2.71 6.55
N ARG A 69 -28.67 -3.03 7.81
CA ARG A 69 -27.29 -2.88 8.32
C ARG A 69 -26.33 -3.90 7.71
N ALA A 70 -26.77 -5.13 7.50
CA ALA A 70 -25.98 -6.15 6.82
C ALA A 70 -25.73 -5.78 5.35
N ASP A 71 -26.78 -5.39 4.62
CA ASP A 71 -26.71 -4.96 3.21
C ASP A 71 -25.77 -3.75 3.05
N LEU A 72 -25.79 -2.82 4.00
CA LEU A 72 -24.87 -1.67 4.01
C LEU A 72 -23.40 -2.10 4.13
N VAL A 73 -23.11 -3.06 5.00
CA VAL A 73 -21.75 -3.57 5.20
C VAL A 73 -21.30 -4.41 4.01
N GLU A 74 -22.19 -5.22 3.45
CA GLU A 74 -21.93 -5.99 2.23
C GLU A 74 -21.57 -5.05 1.08
N TYR A 75 -22.37 -4.00 0.86
CA TYR A 75 -22.06 -2.95 -0.11
C TYR A 75 -20.66 -2.35 0.10
N LEU A 76 -20.27 -2.03 1.34
CA LEU A 76 -18.95 -1.49 1.64
C LEU A 76 -17.82 -2.50 1.37
N ALA A 77 -18.05 -3.77 1.66
CA ALA A 77 -17.09 -4.84 1.42
C ALA A 77 -16.89 -5.07 -0.08
N GLU A 78 -17.98 -5.12 -0.85
CA GLU A 78 -17.98 -5.31 -2.31
C GLU A 78 -17.25 -4.17 -3.04
N HIS A 79 -17.37 -2.93 -2.55
CA HIS A 79 -16.68 -1.77 -3.11
C HIS A 79 -15.22 -1.65 -2.61
N GLY A 80 -14.75 -2.60 -1.80
CA GLY A 80 -13.36 -2.66 -1.35
C GLY A 80 -13.01 -1.60 -0.30
N SER A 81 -13.96 -1.25 0.57
CA SER A 81 -13.70 -0.31 1.67
C SER A 81 -12.60 -0.83 2.61
N THR A 82 -11.81 0.09 3.13
CA THR A 82 -10.72 -0.20 4.06
C THR A 82 -11.24 -0.48 5.48
N GLY A 83 -12.40 0.05 5.85
CA GLY A 83 -13.02 -0.14 7.15
C GLY A 83 -14.16 0.83 7.44
N ILE A 84 -14.68 0.74 8.66
CA ILE A 84 -15.81 1.53 9.14
C ILE A 84 -15.41 2.26 10.44
N LEU A 85 -15.64 3.57 10.45
CA LEU A 85 -15.61 4.42 11.64
C LEU A 85 -17.05 4.78 12.03
N LEU A 86 -17.53 4.20 13.13
CA LEU A 86 -18.86 4.48 13.66
C LEU A 86 -18.76 5.60 14.70
N LEU A 87 -19.27 6.79 14.38
CA LEU A 87 -19.32 7.88 15.35
C LEU A 87 -20.58 7.80 16.19
N GLY A 88 -20.42 7.90 17.49
CA GLY A 88 -21.55 8.04 18.40
C GLY A 88 -21.09 8.34 19.80
N ASP A 89 -22.06 8.59 20.66
CA ASP A 89 -21.80 8.80 22.08
C ASP A 89 -21.17 7.54 22.72
N GLU A 90 -20.40 7.78 23.78
CA GLU A 90 -19.76 6.71 24.55
C GLU A 90 -20.81 5.79 25.20
N GLN A 91 -21.95 6.37 25.61
CA GLN A 91 -23.10 5.67 26.17
C GLN A 91 -24.31 5.83 25.22
N PRO A 92 -24.42 5.00 24.17
CA PRO A 92 -25.53 5.07 23.24
C PRO A 92 -26.86 4.67 23.90
N SER A 93 -27.97 5.19 23.39
CA SER A 93 -29.30 4.74 23.80
C SER A 93 -29.51 3.25 23.48
N GLY A 94 -30.51 2.60 24.07
CA GLY A 94 -30.74 1.16 23.86
C GLY A 94 -30.92 0.75 22.39
N ALA A 95 -31.58 1.60 21.58
CA ALA A 95 -31.75 1.38 20.15
C ALA A 95 -30.43 1.55 19.38
N GLU A 96 -29.64 2.56 19.72
CA GLU A 96 -28.33 2.82 19.12
C GLU A 96 -27.30 1.76 19.50
N ALA A 97 -27.31 1.30 20.76
CA ALA A 97 -26.46 0.20 21.21
C ALA A 97 -26.74 -1.08 20.42
N LYS A 98 -28.02 -1.38 20.16
CA LYS A 98 -28.43 -2.50 19.30
C LYS A 98 -27.95 -2.32 17.86
N ALA A 99 -28.18 -1.14 17.26
CA ALA A 99 -27.72 -0.84 15.90
C ALA A 99 -26.19 -0.95 15.76
N ARG A 100 -25.44 -0.46 16.76
CA ARG A 100 -23.98 -0.57 16.85
C ARG A 100 -23.53 -2.03 16.89
N ALA A 101 -24.17 -2.86 17.71
CA ALA A 101 -23.82 -4.28 17.83
C ALA A 101 -24.09 -5.05 16.52
N GLU A 102 -25.23 -4.81 15.88
CA GLU A 102 -25.60 -5.48 14.64
C GLU A 102 -24.69 -5.07 13.46
N LEU A 103 -24.34 -3.78 13.36
CA LEU A 103 -23.37 -3.32 12.36
C LEU A 103 -21.98 -3.95 12.60
N ALA A 104 -21.53 -4.00 13.86
CA ALA A 104 -20.25 -4.62 14.21
C ALA A 104 -20.22 -6.10 13.87
N GLN A 105 -21.31 -6.82 14.13
CA GLN A 105 -21.46 -8.22 13.77
C GLN A 105 -21.41 -8.43 12.26
N ALA A 106 -22.12 -7.61 11.47
CA ALA A 106 -22.06 -7.66 10.01
C ALA A 106 -20.64 -7.36 9.49
N ALA A 107 -19.95 -6.37 10.08
CA ALA A 107 -18.58 -6.03 9.73
C ALA A 107 -17.60 -7.18 10.00
N GLU A 108 -17.75 -7.87 11.13
CA GLU A 108 -16.93 -9.04 11.46
C GLU A 108 -17.14 -10.18 10.45
N GLN A 109 -18.38 -10.45 10.06
CA GLN A 109 -18.71 -11.49 9.06
C GLN A 109 -18.08 -11.19 7.69
N ASN A 110 -17.99 -9.92 7.32
CA ASN A 110 -17.39 -9.46 6.07
C ASN A 110 -15.87 -9.17 6.19
N GLY A 111 -15.27 -9.37 7.37
CA GLY A 111 -13.84 -9.12 7.60
C GLY A 111 -13.42 -7.65 7.53
N LEU A 112 -14.37 -6.72 7.68
CA LEU A 112 -14.13 -5.28 7.70
C LEU A 112 -13.83 -4.80 9.12
N PRO A 113 -12.72 -4.05 9.35
CA PRO A 113 -12.49 -3.37 10.61
C PRO A 113 -13.62 -2.40 10.91
N CYS A 114 -14.18 -2.47 12.12
CA CYS A 114 -15.18 -1.54 12.60
C CYS A 114 -14.73 -0.96 13.94
N LEU A 115 -14.58 0.35 14.00
CA LEU A 115 -14.10 1.10 15.16
C LEU A 115 -15.14 2.12 15.57
N ALA A 116 -15.45 2.20 16.86
CA ALA A 116 -16.26 3.28 17.38
C ALA A 116 -15.39 4.47 17.73
N VAL A 117 -15.86 5.66 17.39
CA VAL A 117 -15.22 6.94 17.71
C VAL A 117 -16.19 7.77 18.53
N HIS A 118 -15.68 8.38 19.59
CA HIS A 118 -16.48 9.13 20.58
C HIS A 118 -15.97 10.56 20.72
N GLY A 119 -16.85 11.48 21.12
CA GLY A 119 -16.48 12.84 21.51
C GLY A 119 -16.02 13.74 20.35
N MET A 120 -16.28 13.35 19.10
CA MET A 120 -15.94 14.14 17.91
C MET A 120 -17.17 14.32 17.02
N GLU A 121 -17.32 15.53 16.49
CA GLU A 121 -18.36 15.85 15.50
C GLU A 121 -17.96 15.30 14.13
N SER A 122 -18.96 14.81 13.36
CA SER A 122 -18.73 14.13 12.08
C SER A 122 -18.00 14.98 11.06
N ALA A 123 -18.39 16.24 10.85
CA ALA A 123 -17.76 17.10 9.87
C ALA A 123 -16.35 17.53 10.32
N GLN A 124 -16.10 17.68 11.63
CA GLN A 124 -14.75 17.89 12.14
C GLN A 124 -13.86 16.67 11.89
N LEU A 125 -14.34 15.46 12.21
CA LEU A 125 -13.60 14.23 12.01
C LEU A 125 -13.29 13.99 10.53
N GLU A 126 -14.29 14.14 9.66
CA GLU A 126 -14.13 14.05 8.21
C GLU A 126 -13.01 14.96 7.71
N ARG A 127 -13.06 16.26 8.05
CA ARG A 127 -12.04 17.23 7.65
C ARG A 127 -10.65 16.87 8.17
N SER A 128 -10.54 16.41 9.41
CA SER A 128 -9.26 15.99 9.99
C SER A 128 -8.69 14.75 9.29
N LEU A 129 -9.52 13.74 9.00
CA LEU A 129 -9.08 12.53 8.31
C LEU A 129 -8.67 12.81 6.86
N ILE A 130 -9.49 13.55 6.11
CA ILE A 130 -9.15 13.96 4.73
C ILE A 130 -7.86 14.77 4.74
N GLY A 131 -7.71 15.73 5.66
CA GLY A 131 -6.50 16.52 5.82
C GLY A 131 -5.27 15.66 6.08
N ALA A 132 -5.37 14.63 6.93
CA ALA A 132 -4.27 13.71 7.19
C ALA A 132 -3.92 12.83 5.98
N VAL A 133 -4.91 12.29 5.27
CA VAL A 133 -4.70 11.50 4.05
C VAL A 133 -4.01 12.35 2.98
N VAL A 134 -4.50 13.56 2.71
CA VAL A 134 -3.92 14.50 1.75
C VAL A 134 -2.52 14.92 2.16
N ASN A 135 -2.30 15.28 3.42
CA ASN A 135 -0.98 15.68 3.91
C ASN A 135 0.03 14.54 3.81
N ARG A 136 -0.39 13.30 4.12
CA ARG A 136 0.48 12.12 3.99
C ARG A 136 0.86 11.85 2.54
N ARG A 137 -0.07 12.04 1.60
CA ARG A 137 0.21 11.95 0.16
C ARG A 137 1.20 13.04 -0.28
N ALA A 138 0.98 14.29 0.14
CA ALA A 138 1.89 15.40 -0.17
C ALA A 138 3.29 15.18 0.41
N GLU A 139 3.39 14.61 1.61
CA GLU A 139 4.67 14.27 2.22
C GLU A 139 5.41 13.18 1.43
N LEU A 140 4.71 12.13 1.00
CA LEU A 140 5.31 11.09 0.17
C LEU A 140 5.82 11.63 -1.18
N GLU A 141 5.07 12.54 -1.80
CA GLU A 141 5.51 13.19 -3.03
C GLU A 141 6.78 14.03 -2.81
N ARG A 142 6.83 14.81 -1.72
CA ARG A 142 8.05 15.55 -1.35
C ARG A 142 9.24 14.62 -1.13
N GLN A 143 9.02 13.50 -0.46
CA GLN A 143 10.05 12.49 -0.22
C GLN A 143 10.53 11.86 -1.53
N ALA A 144 9.62 11.56 -2.47
CA ALA A 144 9.96 11.03 -3.78
C ALA A 144 10.81 12.01 -4.62
N VAL A 145 10.45 13.30 -4.63
CA VAL A 145 11.26 14.35 -5.28
C VAL A 145 12.64 14.48 -4.61
N GLY A 146 12.71 14.29 -3.28
CA GLY A 146 13.97 14.23 -2.56
C GLY A 146 14.86 13.06 -3.00
N LEU A 147 14.28 11.87 -3.14
CA LEU A 147 14.96 10.68 -3.64
C LEU A 147 15.49 10.89 -5.07
N GLU A 148 14.67 11.45 -5.96
CA GLU A 148 15.06 11.74 -7.35
C GLU A 148 16.31 12.65 -7.41
N ARG A 149 16.32 13.72 -6.61
CA ARG A 149 17.48 14.62 -6.49
C ARG A 149 18.72 13.91 -5.94
N GLN A 150 18.55 13.05 -4.94
CA GLN A 150 19.64 12.29 -4.37
C GLN A 150 20.26 11.32 -5.39
N ILE A 151 19.42 10.62 -6.16
CA ILE A 151 19.87 9.71 -7.22
C ILE A 151 20.61 10.48 -8.31
N ALA A 152 20.09 11.62 -8.75
CA ALA A 152 20.76 12.47 -9.73
C ALA A 152 22.14 12.93 -9.24
N ALA A 153 22.27 13.33 -7.97
CA ALA A 153 23.54 13.70 -7.38
C ALA A 153 24.53 12.52 -7.35
N LEU A 154 24.10 11.34 -6.89
CA LEU A 154 24.94 10.13 -6.86
C LEU A 154 25.45 9.73 -8.26
N ALA A 155 24.60 9.89 -9.29
CA ALA A 155 24.97 9.62 -10.66
C ALA A 155 26.00 10.63 -11.20
N LEU A 156 25.81 11.93 -10.93
CA LEU A 156 26.75 12.99 -11.31
C LEU A 156 28.10 12.84 -10.60
N ASP A 157 28.09 12.41 -9.35
CA ASP A 157 29.29 12.16 -8.54
C ASP A 157 29.97 10.81 -8.87
N GLY A 158 29.43 10.05 -9.83
CA GLY A 158 30.00 8.79 -10.30
C GLY A 158 30.02 7.68 -9.24
N GLN A 159 29.11 7.71 -8.25
CA GLN A 159 29.10 6.78 -7.11
C GLN A 159 28.69 5.34 -7.48
N GLY A 160 28.41 5.08 -8.77
CA GLY A 160 28.08 3.77 -9.28
C GLY A 160 26.66 3.30 -8.95
N LEU A 161 26.30 2.14 -9.51
CA LEU A 161 24.94 1.61 -9.47
C LEU A 161 24.51 1.13 -8.08
N GLU A 162 25.45 0.59 -7.30
CA GLU A 162 25.20 0.15 -5.93
C GLU A 162 24.76 1.30 -5.01
N ALA A 163 25.35 2.49 -5.16
CA ALA A 163 24.97 3.66 -4.37
C ALA A 163 23.55 4.14 -4.71
N ILE A 164 23.21 4.16 -6.01
CA ILE A 164 21.88 4.53 -6.49
C ILE A 164 20.82 3.55 -5.98
N ILE A 165 21.06 2.24 -6.16
CA ILE A 165 20.14 1.20 -5.68
C ILE A 165 20.11 1.17 -4.14
N GLY A 166 21.19 1.51 -3.47
CA GLY A 166 21.22 1.68 -2.02
C GLY A 166 20.33 2.81 -1.52
N ALA A 167 20.32 3.97 -2.20
CA ALA A 167 19.40 5.06 -1.88
C ALA A 167 17.93 4.64 -2.06
N LEU A 168 17.62 3.91 -3.15
CA LEU A 168 16.29 3.36 -3.39
C LEU A 168 15.89 2.34 -2.31
N ALA A 169 16.78 1.40 -1.98
CA ALA A 169 16.55 0.39 -0.96
C ALA A 169 16.35 1.00 0.43
N ALA A 170 17.09 2.06 0.76
CA ALA A 170 16.92 2.81 2.00
C ALA A 170 15.57 3.56 2.05
N PHE A 171 15.17 4.19 0.94
CA PHE A 171 13.88 4.88 0.85
C PHE A 171 12.68 3.93 1.02
N ILE A 172 12.76 2.77 0.35
CA ILE A 172 11.72 1.74 0.43
C ILE A 172 11.78 1.01 1.78
N GLY A 173 12.96 0.87 2.36
CA GLY A 173 13.17 0.07 3.57
C GLY A 173 13.06 -1.44 3.32
N ARG A 174 13.25 -1.88 2.07
CA ARG A 174 13.29 -3.30 1.66
C ARG A 174 14.54 -3.55 0.82
N ALA A 175 14.96 -4.80 0.72
CA ALA A 175 16.03 -5.15 -0.20
C ALA A 175 15.57 -5.04 -1.66
N VAL A 176 16.47 -4.53 -2.50
CA VAL A 176 16.22 -4.26 -3.91
C VAL A 176 17.33 -4.90 -4.73
N ALA A 177 16.95 -5.65 -5.77
CA ALA A 177 17.87 -6.11 -6.80
C ALA A 177 17.60 -5.37 -8.11
N LEU A 178 18.66 -5.11 -8.87
CA LEU A 178 18.59 -4.59 -10.23
C LEU A 178 19.10 -5.66 -11.17
N GLU A 179 18.27 -6.06 -12.13
CA GLU A 179 18.61 -6.99 -13.19
C GLU A 179 18.74 -6.26 -14.53
N ALA A 180 19.77 -6.61 -15.32
CA ALA A 180 19.90 -6.25 -16.72
C ALA A 180 18.87 -7.02 -17.58
N ARG A 181 18.86 -6.71 -18.88
CA ARG A 181 18.19 -7.59 -19.86
C ARG A 181 18.74 -9.00 -19.75
N GLY A 182 17.88 -10.01 -19.89
CA GLY A 182 18.28 -11.41 -19.65
C GLY A 182 18.30 -11.85 -18.18
N GLY A 183 17.96 -10.97 -17.22
CA GLY A 183 17.88 -11.34 -15.80
C GLY A 183 19.23 -11.40 -15.08
N VAL A 184 20.29 -10.84 -15.67
CA VAL A 184 21.61 -10.77 -15.02
C VAL A 184 21.58 -9.73 -13.91
N SER A 185 21.84 -10.14 -12.67
CA SER A 185 21.87 -9.23 -11.53
C SER A 185 23.04 -8.25 -11.63
N LEU A 186 22.76 -6.95 -11.71
CA LEU A 186 23.73 -5.85 -11.75
C LEU A 186 24.05 -5.31 -10.36
N ALA A 187 23.07 -5.26 -9.46
CA ALA A 187 23.25 -4.83 -8.08
C ALA A 187 22.20 -5.48 -7.18
N VAL A 188 22.55 -5.81 -5.94
CA VAL A 188 21.62 -6.30 -4.92
C VAL A 188 21.95 -5.62 -3.61
N VAL A 189 21.02 -4.84 -3.07
CA VAL A 189 21.26 -4.04 -1.87
C VAL A 189 20.16 -4.29 -0.84
N ALA A 190 20.57 -4.58 0.39
CA ALA A 190 19.70 -4.56 1.56
C ALA A 190 19.94 -3.26 2.35
N PRO A 191 18.89 -2.54 2.75
CA PRO A 191 19.07 -1.34 3.58
C PRO A 191 19.60 -1.72 4.96
N ALA A 192 20.56 -0.93 5.46
CA ALA A 192 21.14 -1.09 6.79
C ALA A 192 20.57 -0.06 7.77
N GLY A 193 20.53 -0.42 9.07
CA GLY A 193 20.13 0.49 10.14
C GLY A 193 18.62 0.76 10.24
N LEU A 194 17.79 -0.01 9.54
CA LEU A 194 16.32 0.07 9.62
C LEU A 194 15.75 -1.12 10.41
N PRO A 195 14.55 -0.99 11.02
CA PRO A 195 13.90 -2.11 11.70
C PRO A 195 13.72 -3.35 10.79
N SER A 196 13.56 -3.15 9.49
CA SER A 196 13.38 -4.20 8.47
C SER A 196 14.69 -4.81 7.94
N SER A 197 15.88 -4.33 8.38
CA SER A 197 17.17 -4.74 7.81
C SER A 197 17.45 -6.25 7.91
N ALA A 198 17.01 -6.92 8.98
CA ALA A 198 17.21 -8.37 9.13
C ALA A 198 16.38 -9.19 8.13
N ALA A 199 15.12 -8.79 7.91
CA ALA A 199 14.25 -9.41 6.90
C ALA A 199 14.79 -9.17 5.49
N ALA A 200 15.28 -7.95 5.23
CA ALA A 200 15.91 -7.58 3.97
C ALA A 200 17.17 -8.42 3.67
N ALA A 201 18.05 -8.62 4.65
CA ALA A 201 19.25 -9.46 4.49
C ALA A 201 18.89 -10.94 4.19
N LYS A 202 17.84 -11.46 4.83
CA LYS A 202 17.31 -12.80 4.55
C LYS A 202 16.78 -12.90 3.12
N ALA A 203 16.06 -11.88 2.65
CA ALA A 203 15.53 -11.83 1.29
C ALA A 203 16.64 -11.81 0.22
N VAL A 204 17.72 -11.05 0.45
CA VAL A 204 18.92 -11.07 -0.40
C VAL A 204 19.55 -12.46 -0.44
N SER A 205 19.73 -13.09 0.73
CA SER A 205 20.32 -14.43 0.82
C SER A 205 19.49 -15.46 0.04
N HIS A 206 18.15 -15.36 0.11
CA HIS A 206 17.25 -16.22 -0.65
C HIS A 206 17.38 -15.97 -2.16
N TYR A 207 17.39 -14.72 -2.59
CA TYR A 207 17.56 -14.33 -4.00
C TYR A 207 18.88 -14.85 -4.59
N LEU A 208 19.99 -14.69 -3.87
CA LEU A 208 21.31 -15.16 -4.31
C LEU A 208 21.43 -16.68 -4.35
N SER A 209 20.60 -17.42 -3.60
CA SER A 209 20.60 -18.89 -3.60
C SER A 209 20.05 -19.52 -4.91
N LYS A 210 19.67 -18.71 -5.91
CA LYS A 210 19.07 -19.13 -7.21
C LYS A 210 17.78 -19.96 -7.09
N SER A 211 17.22 -20.08 -5.89
CA SER A 211 15.83 -20.48 -5.69
C SER A 211 14.96 -19.40 -6.34
N ARG A 212 13.97 -19.78 -7.14
CA ARG A 212 13.15 -18.85 -7.96
C ARG A 212 12.89 -17.53 -7.23
N PRO A 213 13.16 -16.37 -7.86
CA PRO A 213 13.14 -15.08 -7.19
C PRO A 213 11.74 -14.78 -6.65
N THR A 214 11.62 -14.85 -5.33
CA THR A 214 10.50 -14.34 -4.55
C THR A 214 10.65 -12.83 -4.45
N GLY A 215 9.99 -12.11 -5.36
CA GLY A 215 9.99 -10.66 -5.39
C GLY A 215 9.16 -10.11 -6.53
N GLN A 216 8.62 -8.91 -6.32
CA GLN A 216 7.82 -8.24 -7.34
C GLN A 216 8.74 -7.48 -8.30
N ARG A 217 8.62 -7.80 -9.60
CA ARG A 217 9.41 -7.19 -10.68
C ARG A 217 8.72 -5.97 -11.26
N ILE A 218 9.50 -4.91 -11.45
CA ILE A 218 9.08 -3.68 -12.09
C ILE A 218 10.01 -3.47 -13.30
N PRO A 219 9.49 -3.59 -14.53
CA PRO A 219 10.31 -3.42 -15.73
C PRO A 219 10.76 -1.97 -15.86
N LEU A 220 12.03 -1.76 -16.20
CA LEU A 220 12.55 -0.46 -16.57
C LEU A 220 12.02 -0.08 -17.97
N PRO A 221 11.69 1.19 -18.21
CA PRO A 221 11.31 1.63 -19.55
C PRO A 221 12.44 1.34 -20.54
N ALA A 222 12.06 0.90 -21.73
CA ALA A 222 13.02 0.76 -22.81
C ALA A 222 13.50 2.16 -23.22
N VAL A 223 14.78 2.46 -22.99
CA VAL A 223 15.39 3.69 -23.50
C VAL A 223 15.40 3.63 -25.03
N PRO A 224 14.71 4.54 -25.74
CA PRO A 224 14.75 4.58 -27.20
C PRO A 224 16.19 4.84 -27.66
N GLY A 225 16.75 3.93 -28.46
CA GLY A 225 18.12 4.06 -28.99
C GLY A 225 19.24 3.54 -28.08
N ALA A 226 18.94 2.86 -26.96
CA ALA A 226 19.96 2.07 -26.28
C ALA A 226 20.50 0.98 -27.23
N PRO A 227 21.82 0.78 -27.32
CA PRO A 227 22.39 -0.21 -28.23
C PRO A 227 21.75 -1.57 -27.93
N GLU A 228 21.11 -2.16 -28.93
CA GLU A 228 20.87 -3.60 -28.95
C GLU A 228 22.25 -4.22 -28.78
N GLY A 229 22.50 -4.85 -27.63
CA GLY A 229 23.85 -5.24 -27.21
C GLY A 229 24.64 -5.81 -28.38
N GLU A 230 25.77 -5.16 -28.69
CA GLU A 230 26.66 -5.56 -29.77
C GLU A 230 27.03 -7.04 -29.55
N ARG A 231 26.45 -7.90 -30.40
CA ARG A 231 26.94 -9.25 -30.58
C ARG A 231 28.29 -9.12 -31.27
N GLU A 232 29.40 -9.23 -30.54
CA GLU A 232 30.60 -9.81 -31.12
C GLU A 232 30.28 -11.29 -31.39
N LEU A 233 29.70 -11.54 -32.56
CA LEU A 233 29.67 -12.85 -33.16
C LEU A 233 31.11 -13.20 -33.54
N GLU A 234 31.88 -13.77 -32.61
CA GLU A 234 32.95 -14.67 -33.01
C GLU A 234 32.27 -15.87 -33.70
N GLU A 235 32.35 -15.88 -35.03
CA GLU A 235 31.88 -16.97 -35.87
C GLU A 235 32.49 -18.30 -35.41
N GLY A 236 31.66 -19.23 -34.90
CA GLY A 236 32.03 -20.64 -34.85
C GLY A 236 31.75 -21.44 -33.59
N VAL A 237 30.66 -21.20 -32.85
CA VAL A 237 30.19 -22.17 -31.83
C VAL A 237 28.73 -22.53 -32.08
N GLU A 238 28.49 -23.83 -32.24
CA GLU A 238 27.21 -24.45 -32.55
C GLU A 238 26.07 -23.97 -31.63
N GLU A 239 24.92 -23.71 -32.24
CA GLU A 239 23.65 -23.45 -31.54
C GLU A 239 23.32 -24.61 -30.59
N SER A 240 23.44 -24.35 -29.29
CA SER A 240 22.89 -25.23 -28.27
C SER A 240 21.35 -25.09 -28.27
N PRO A 241 20.56 -26.17 -28.32
CA PRO A 241 19.10 -26.14 -28.48
C PRO A 241 18.34 -25.71 -27.22
N LEU A 242 19.01 -25.04 -26.27
CA LEU A 242 18.44 -24.40 -25.09
C LEU A 242 18.60 -22.89 -25.23
N GLY A 243 18.03 -22.32 -26.29
CA GLY A 243 17.87 -20.88 -26.45
C GLY A 243 16.93 -20.36 -25.36
N ASP A 244 17.52 -19.84 -24.28
CA ASP A 244 16.83 -19.34 -23.10
C ASP A 244 15.91 -18.17 -23.47
N GLU A 245 14.62 -18.26 -23.10
CA GLU A 245 13.56 -17.23 -23.27
C GLU A 245 13.85 -15.92 -22.46
N GLY A 246 15.10 -15.68 -22.08
CA GLY A 246 15.57 -14.54 -21.30
C GLY A 246 15.95 -13.31 -22.15
N SER A 247 16.34 -13.49 -23.42
CA SER A 247 16.98 -12.42 -24.20
C SER A 247 16.08 -11.23 -24.55
N GLU A 248 14.75 -11.41 -24.54
CA GLU A 248 13.78 -10.34 -24.81
C GLU A 248 13.33 -9.58 -23.56
N ARG A 249 13.76 -10.00 -22.36
CA ARG A 249 13.29 -9.39 -21.11
C ARG A 249 13.93 -8.01 -20.91
N PRO A 250 13.16 -6.93 -20.67
CA PRO A 250 13.72 -5.64 -20.28
C PRO A 250 14.45 -5.77 -18.94
N GLY A 251 15.41 -4.87 -18.68
CA GLY A 251 16.00 -4.76 -17.35
C GLY A 251 14.91 -4.47 -16.32
N SER A 252 15.09 -4.89 -15.08
CA SER A 252 14.05 -4.79 -14.06
C SER A 252 14.60 -4.47 -12.67
N ILE A 253 13.82 -3.70 -11.91
CA ILE A 253 14.00 -3.53 -10.47
C ILE A 253 13.15 -4.60 -9.79
N ILE A 254 13.74 -5.31 -8.83
CA ILE A 254 13.08 -6.37 -8.07
C ILE A 254 13.04 -5.99 -6.61
N LEU A 255 11.82 -5.86 -6.09
CA LEU A 255 11.58 -5.70 -4.66
C LEU A 255 11.57 -7.07 -4.00
N LEU A 256 12.57 -7.35 -3.17
CA LEU A 256 12.76 -8.66 -2.56
C LEU A 256 11.85 -8.87 -1.35
N GLY A 257 11.48 -10.13 -1.11
CA GLY A 257 10.61 -10.55 -0.01
C GLY A 257 9.13 -10.65 -0.40
N ASP A 258 8.33 -11.22 0.50
CA ASP A 258 6.95 -11.64 0.22
C ASP A 258 5.89 -10.57 0.54
N GLU A 259 6.30 -9.42 1.07
CA GLU A 259 5.40 -8.33 1.39
C GLU A 259 4.82 -7.71 0.09
N PRO A 260 3.51 -7.40 0.04
CA PRO A 260 2.90 -6.77 -1.13
C PRO A 260 3.49 -5.38 -1.39
N VAL A 261 3.54 -4.97 -2.66
CA VAL A 261 4.05 -3.66 -3.05
C VAL A 261 3.03 -2.57 -2.76
N GLY A 262 3.39 -1.73 -1.80
CA GLY A 262 2.63 -0.54 -1.45
C GLY A 262 2.86 0.61 -2.44
N GLU A 263 2.14 1.70 -2.21
CA GLU A 263 2.22 2.89 -3.07
C GLU A 263 3.59 3.57 -3.02
N ARG A 264 4.23 3.57 -1.84
CA ARG A 264 5.57 4.17 -1.68
C ARG A 264 6.59 3.44 -2.55
N GLU A 265 6.52 2.11 -2.57
CA GLU A 265 7.36 1.26 -3.39
C GLU A 265 7.15 1.54 -4.89
N ARG A 266 5.89 1.68 -5.34
CA ARG A 266 5.58 2.03 -6.75
C ARG A 266 6.12 3.40 -7.13
N ILE A 267 5.79 4.43 -6.34
CA ILE A 267 6.27 5.80 -6.59
C ILE A 267 7.80 5.83 -6.62
N ALA A 268 8.47 5.15 -5.68
CA ALA A 268 9.93 5.12 -5.65
C ALA A 268 10.50 4.47 -6.91
N CYS A 269 9.94 3.35 -7.35
CA CYS A 269 10.45 2.65 -8.53
C CYS A 269 10.16 3.41 -9.83
N GLU A 270 9.00 4.06 -9.96
CA GLU A 270 8.68 4.94 -11.11
C GLU A 270 9.61 6.14 -11.23
N ARG A 271 10.24 6.61 -10.15
CA ARG A 271 11.20 7.72 -10.20
C ARG A 271 12.61 7.31 -10.61
N VAL A 272 12.91 6.03 -10.52
CA VAL A 272 14.23 5.46 -10.89
C VAL A 272 14.21 4.86 -12.28
N ALA A 273 13.04 4.39 -12.72
CA ALA A 273 12.81 3.78 -14.02
C ALA A 273 12.72 4.85 -15.12
#